data_AF-A0A838UJM1-F1
#
_entry.id   AF-A0A838UJM1-F1
#
_cell.length_a   1.000
_cell.length_b   1.000
_cell.length_c   1.000
_cell.angle_alpha   90.00
_cell.angle_beta   90.00
_cell.angle_gamma   90.00
#
_symmetry.space_group_name_H-M   'P 1'
#
loop_
_entity.id
_entity.type
_entity.pdbx_description
1 polymer ?
#
loop_
_entity_poly.entity_id
_entity_poly.type
_entity_poly.pdbx_seq_one_letter_code
_entity_poly.pdbx_strand_id
1 'polypeptide(L)' 'IAPPAMSRHLRVLREVGLVDDSHPAFDARVRIYALRTEPMSDLKRWLEETERLWTEQLSAFKAHLEKAPGK' A
#
# COMPACT_ATOMS: atom_id res chain seq x y z
N ILE A 1 -12.05 10.56 -8.50
CA ILE A 1 -10.66 10.80 -8.95
C ILE A 1 -10.70 11.25 -10.40
N ALA A 2 -10.07 12.36 -10.76
CA ALA A 2 -10.07 12.83 -12.15
C ALA A 2 -9.26 11.87 -13.05
N PRO A 3 -9.64 11.67 -14.33
CA PRO A 3 -8.94 10.75 -15.25
C PRO A 3 -7.41 10.95 -15.36
N PRO A 4 -6.87 12.19 -15.34
CA PRO A 4 -5.42 12.41 -15.35
C PRO A 4 -4.72 11.90 -14.07
N ALA A 5 -5.39 11.99 -12.92
CA ALA A 5 -4.83 11.50 -11.67
C ALA A 5 -4.79 9.97 -11.65
N MET A 6 -5.86 9.32 -12.10
CA MET A 6 -5.91 7.85 -12.20
C MET A 6 -4.78 7.30 -13.09
N SER A 7 -4.56 7.92 -14.26
CA SER A 7 -3.51 7.49 -15.20
C SER A 7 -2.12 7.61 -14.59
N ARG A 8 -1.86 8.67 -13.80
CA ARG A 8 -0.60 8.82 -13.06
C ARG A 8 -0.41 7.75 -12.00
N HIS A 9 -1.45 7.45 -11.22
CA HIS A 9 -1.37 6.39 -10.20
C HIS A 9 -1.09 5.03 -10.82
N LEU A 10 -1.82 4.64 -11.87
CA LEU A 10 -1.61 3.36 -12.55
C LEU A 10 -0.22 3.23 -13.17
N ARG A 11 0.31 4.34 -13.71
CA ARG A 11 1.70 4.37 -14.20
C ARG A 11 2.70 4.09 -13.07
N VAL A 12 2.58 4.78 -11.95
CA VAL A 12 3.49 4.56 -10.80
C VAL A 12 3.38 3.14 -10.29
N LEU A 13 2.15 2.62 -10.11
CA LEU A 13 1.92 1.25 -9.65
C LEU A 13 2.55 0.20 -10.57
N ARG A 14 2.54 0.46 -11.88
CA ARG A 14 3.19 -0.41 -12.88
C ARG A 14 4.72 -0.31 -12.79
N GLU A 15 5.25 0.91 -12.67
CA GLU A 15 6.70 1.16 -12.56
C GLU A 15 7.30 0.49 -11.32
N VAL A 16 6.56 0.44 -10.21
CA VAL A 16 6.99 -0.28 -8.99
C VAL A 16 6.62 -1.77 -8.98
N GLY A 17 6.00 -2.26 -10.06
CA GLY A 17 5.68 -3.67 -10.23
C GLY A 17 4.54 -4.21 -9.35
N LEU A 18 3.62 -3.34 -8.89
CA LEU A 18 2.41 -3.76 -8.15
C LEU A 18 1.25 -4.15 -9.08
N VAL A 19 1.27 -3.68 -10.33
CA VAL A 19 0.29 -4.04 -11.35
C VAL A 19 0.98 -4.44 -12.65
N ASP A 20 0.34 -5.33 -13.38
CA ASP A 20 0.62 -5.60 -14.79
C ASP A 20 -0.38 -4.87 -15.68
N ASP A 21 0.01 -4.67 -16.94
CA ASP A 21 -0.89 -4.19 -17.98
C ASP A 21 -0.98 -5.18 -19.13
N SER A 22 -2.16 -5.27 -19.73
CA SER A 22 -2.40 -6.09 -20.91
C SER A 22 -3.35 -5.38 -21.87
N HIS A 23 -3.27 -5.77 -23.14
CA HIS A 23 -4.21 -5.31 -24.16
C HIS A 23 -5.08 -6.51 -24.55
N PRO A 24 -6.42 -6.37 -24.52
CA PRO A 24 -7.29 -7.45 -24.93
C PRO A 24 -7.18 -7.69 -26.44
N ALA A 25 -7.34 -8.95 -26.86
CA ALA A 25 -7.18 -9.34 -28.26
C ALA A 25 -8.14 -8.62 -29.23
N PHE A 26 -9.30 -8.18 -28.75
CA PHE A 26 -10.32 -7.53 -29.57
C PHE A 26 -10.10 -6.01 -29.75
N ASP A 27 -9.31 -5.35 -28.90
CA ASP A 27 -9.02 -3.91 -29.02
C ASP A 27 -7.67 -3.56 -28.38
N ALA A 28 -6.64 -3.39 -29.22
CA ALA A 28 -5.29 -3.03 -28.79
C ALA A 28 -5.17 -1.60 -28.22
N ARG A 29 -6.21 -0.76 -28.31
CA ARG A 29 -6.21 0.58 -27.71
C ARG A 29 -6.61 0.56 -26.24
N VAL A 30 -7.25 -0.52 -25.78
CA VAL A 30 -7.67 -0.69 -24.39
C VAL A 30 -6.50 -1.24 -23.59
N ARG A 31 -6.20 -0.61 -22.45
CA ARG A 31 -5.22 -1.10 -21.49
C ARG A 31 -5.92 -1.56 -20.21
N ILE A 32 -5.80 -2.85 -19.90
CA ILE A 32 -6.33 -3.46 -18.69
C ILE A 32 -5.20 -3.58 -17.68
N TYR A 33 -5.38 -2.99 -16.50
CA TYR A 33 -4.44 -3.11 -15.39
C TYR A 33 -4.94 -4.16 -14.40
N ALA A 34 -4.06 -5.07 -13.99
CA ALA A 34 -4.35 -6.12 -13.02
C ALA A 34 -3.32 -6.10 -11.88
N LEU A 35 -3.78 -6.32 -10.64
CA LEU A 35 -2.87 -6.42 -9.49
C LEU A 35 -1.99 -7.66 -9.60
N ARG A 36 -0.72 -7.52 -9.23
CA ARG A 36 0.20 -8.65 -9.08
C ARG A 36 0.08 -9.22 -7.67
N THR A 37 -0.33 -10.47 -7.57
CA THR A 37 -0.64 -11.13 -6.28
C THR A 37 0.55 -11.15 -5.33
N GLU A 38 1.74 -11.54 -5.82
CA GLU A 38 2.94 -11.70 -4.98
C GLU A 38 3.43 -10.37 -4.39
N PRO A 39 3.76 -9.33 -5.19
CA PRO A 39 4.14 -8.01 -4.66
C PRO A 39 3.08 -7.39 -3.74
N MET A 40 1.80 -7.61 -4.02
CA MET A 40 0.72 -7.12 -3.17
C MET A 40 0.67 -7.86 -1.82
N SER A 41 0.99 -9.15 -1.80
CA SER A 41 1.05 -9.94 -0.57
C SER A 41 2.23 -9.51 0.31
N ASP A 42 3.37 -9.21 -0.31
CA ASP A 42 4.54 -8.69 0.40
C ASP A 42 4.29 -7.30 0.98
N LEU A 43 3.65 -6.41 0.22
CA LEU A 43 3.24 -5.09 0.71
C LEU A 43 2.31 -5.20 1.92
N LYS A 44 1.31 -6.10 1.86
CA LYS A 44 0.39 -6.33 2.98
C LYS A 44 1.11 -6.83 4.22
N ARG A 45 2.00 -7.81 4.06
CA ARG A 45 2.82 -8.33 5.17
C ARG A 45 3.67 -7.23 5.81
N TRP A 46 4.31 -6.40 4.99
CA TRP A 46 5.12 -5.29 5.48
C TRP A 46 4.27 -4.26 6.24
N LEU A 47 3.07 -3.94 5.76
CA LEU A 47 2.12 -3.06 6.45
C LEU A 47 1.72 -3.64 7.81
N GLU A 48 1.34 -4.91 7.85
CA GLU A 48 0.95 -5.60 9.09
C GLU A 48 2.08 -5.58 10.14
N GLU A 49 3.31 -5.87 9.73
CA GLU A 49 4.47 -5.83 10.63
C GLU A 49 4.75 -4.41 11.14
N THR A 50 4.65 -3.43 10.23
CA THR A 50 4.84 -2.03 10.58
C THR A 50 3.78 -1.59 11.58
N GLU A 51 2.50 -1.84 11.32
CA GLU A 51 1.39 -1.52 12.22
C GLU A 51 1.60 -2.12 13.60
N ARG A 52 1.99 -3.40 13.68
CA ARG A 52 2.32 -4.05 14.96
C ARG A 52 3.41 -3.31 15.73
N LEU A 53 4.51 -2.97 15.06
CA LEU A 53 5.61 -2.23 15.68
C LEU A 53 5.12 -0.88 16.25
N TRP A 54 4.37 -0.11 15.46
CA TRP A 54 3.84 1.18 15.91
C TRP A 54 2.89 1.03 17.09
N THR A 55 2.00 0.03 17.06
CA THR A 55 1.08 -0.26 18.16
C THR A 55 1.84 -0.58 19.45
N GLU A 56 2.89 -1.39 19.38
CA GLU A 56 3.71 -1.74 20.55
C GLU A 56 4.40 -0.50 21.14
N GLN A 57 5.05 0.31 20.29
CA GLN A 57 5.76 1.51 20.72
C GLN A 57 4.81 2.54 21.36
N LEU A 58 3.66 2.80 20.73
CA LEU A 58 2.66 3.72 21.26
C LEU A 58 2.05 3.21 22.58
N SER A 59 1.85 1.90 22.71
CA SER A 59 1.37 1.29 23.96
C SER A 59 2.38 1.42 25.08
N ALA A 60 3.67 1.17 24.80
CA ALA A 60 4.75 1.34 25.77
C ALA A 60 4.88 2.81 26.20
N PHE A 61 4.77 3.75 25.25
CA PHE A 61 4.79 5.18 25.54
C PHE A 61 3.63 5.60 26.45
N LYS A 62 2.41 5.16 26.13
CA LYS A 62 1.23 5.39 26.99
C LYS A 62 1.48 4.87 28.42
N ALA A 63 1.95 3.63 28.55
CA ALA A 63 2.22 3.03 29.86
C ALA A 63 3.32 3.78 30.63
N HIS A 64 4.31 4.36 29.95
CA HIS A 64 5.34 5.18 30.59
C HIS A 64 4.74 6.47 31.17
N LEU A 65 3.89 7.16 30.41
CA LEU A 65 3.20 8.37 30.88
C LEU A 65 2.26 8.09 32.06
N GLU A 66 1.54 6.96 32.04
CA GLU A 66 0.66 6.57 33.14
C GLU A 66 1.44 6.19 34.41
N LYS A 67 2.68 5.72 34.28
CA LYS A 67 3.57 5.39 35.40
C LYS A 67 4.30 6.59 35.99
N ALA A 68 4.47 7.66 35.21
CA ALA A 68 4.96 8.93 35.72
C ALA A 68 3.77 9.71 36.27
N PRO A 69 3.47 9.69 37.60
CA PRO A 69 2.41 10.53 38.13
C PRO A 69 2.73 11.97 37.74
N GLY A 70 1.75 12.64 37.12
CA GLY A 70 1.84 14.06 36.83
C GLY A 70 2.32 14.79 38.08
N LYS A 71 3.51 15.38 37.98
CA LYS A 71 4.02 16.31 38.97
C LYS A 71 3.42 17.68 38.71
#